data_AF-A0A2W6CAS8-F1
#
_entry.id   AF-A0A2W6CAS8-F1
#
_cell.length_a   1.000
_cell.length_b   1.000
_cell.length_c   1.000
_cell.angle_alpha   90.00
_cell.angle_beta   90.00
_cell.angle_gamma   90.00
#
_symmetry.space_group_name_H-M   'P 1'
#
loop_
_entity.id
_entity.type
_entity.pdbx_description
1 polymer ?
#
loop_
_entity_poly.entity_id
_entity_poly.type
_entity_poly.pdbx_seq_one_letter_code
_entity_poly.pdbx_strand_id
1 'polypeptide(L)' 'AYRGKEIDAEVIDGRRSVVWDQAENRLHAQKALLTWLLEHS' A
#
# COMPACT_ATOMS: atom_id res chain seq x y z
N ALA A 1 -6.83 1.51 -9.07
CA ALA A 1 -8.14 2.06 -8.67
C ALA A 1 -8.58 3.07 -9.71
N TYR A 2 -9.76 2.87 -10.29
CA TYR A 2 -10.32 3.83 -11.24
C TYR A 2 -11.12 4.90 -10.49
N ARG A 3 -10.62 6.14 -10.48
CA ARG A 3 -11.32 7.31 -9.90
C ARG A 3 -12.69 7.49 -10.58
N GLY A 4 -13.73 7.73 -9.79
CA GLY A 4 -15.11 7.93 -10.26
C GLY A 4 -15.81 6.65 -10.73
N LYS A 5 -15.22 5.47 -10.50
CA LYS A 5 -15.89 4.17 -10.72
C LYS A 5 -15.89 3.31 -9.46
N GLU A 6 -14.71 2.90 -9.02
CA GLU A 6 -14.55 2.02 -7.85
C GLU A 6 -14.28 2.82 -6.58
N ILE A 7 -13.82 4.06 -6.74
CA ILE A 7 -13.57 4.99 -5.64
C ILE A 7 -13.81 6.42 -6.13
N ASP A 8 -14.49 7.22 -5.31
CA ASP A 8 -14.67 8.64 -5.59
C ASP A 8 -13.33 9.37 -5.54
N ALA A 9 -13.13 10.31 -6.46
CA ALA A 9 -11.90 11.11 -6.54
C ALA A 9 -11.64 11.87 -5.24
N GLU A 10 -12.69 12.43 -4.63
CA GLU A 10 -12.59 13.16 -3.36
C GLU A 10 -12.19 12.26 -2.18
N VAL A 11 -12.46 10.95 -2.26
CA VAL A 11 -12.11 10.00 -1.22
C VAL A 11 -10.64 9.58 -1.34
N ILE A 12 -10.18 9.27 -2.55
CA ILE A 12 -8.78 8.86 -2.76
C ILE A 12 -7.79 10.02 -2.58
N ASP A 13 -8.21 11.25 -2.87
CA ASP A 13 -7.38 12.45 -2.71
C ASP A 13 -7.67 13.20 -1.38
N GLY A 14 -8.62 12.70 -0.58
CA GLY A 14 -9.07 13.30 0.66
C GLY A 14 -8.17 12.99 1.86
N ARG A 15 -8.35 13.75 2.95
CA ARG A 15 -7.50 13.71 4.17
C ARG A 15 -7.42 12.37 4.91
N ARG A 16 -8.35 11.44 4.64
CA ARG A 16 -8.36 10.09 5.23
C ARG A 16 -7.73 9.04 4.32
N SER A 17 -7.32 9.41 3.11
CA SER A 17 -6.67 8.50 2.18
C SER A 17 -5.23 8.24 2.62
N VAL A 18 -4.90 6.96 2.70
CA VAL A 18 -3.55 6.46 3.00
C VAL A 18 -2.98 5.68 1.82
N VAL A 19 -3.50 5.92 0.61
CA VAL A 19 -3.14 5.14 -0.60
C VAL A 19 -1.65 5.21 -0.92
N TRP A 20 -1.01 6.35 -0.63
CA TRP A 20 0.43 6.54 -0.83
C TRP A 20 1.26 5.79 0.20
N ASP A 21 0.89 5.88 1.49
CA ASP A 21 1.54 5.11 2.56
C ASP A 21 1.37 3.59 2.34
N GLN A 22 0.20 3.16 1.89
CA GLN A 22 -0.05 1.76 1.53
C GLN A 22 0.84 1.29 0.37
N ALA A 23 1.05 2.15 -0.64
CA ALA A 23 1.92 1.83 -1.76
C ALA A 23 3.40 1.76 -1.33
N GLU A 24 3.87 2.69 -0.49
CA GLU A 24 5.24 2.68 0.05
C GLU A 24 5.48 1.46 0.95
N ASN A 25 4.53 1.14 1.83
CA ASN A 25 4.61 -0.01 2.73
C ASN A 25 4.76 -1.35 2.02
N ARG A 26 4.44 -1.44 0.72
CA ARG A 26 4.74 -2.63 -0.09
C ARG A 26 6.23 -2.95 -0.09
N LEU A 27 7.10 -1.96 -0.26
CA LEU A 27 8.55 -2.16 -0.25
C LEU A 27 9.03 -2.66 1.11
N HIS A 28 8.57 -2.02 2.18
CA HIS A 28 8.98 -2.36 3.55
C HIS A 28 8.50 -3.76 3.95
N ALA A 29 7.23 -4.08 3.69
CA ALA A 29 6.66 -5.38 4.00
C ALA A 29 7.35 -6.50 3.20
N GLN A 30 7.64 -6.27 1.92
CA GLN A 30 8.33 -7.25 1.09
C GLN A 30 9.78 -7.49 1.54
N LYS A 31 10.51 -6.43 1.89
CA LYS A 31 11.85 -6.58 2.48
C LYS A 31 11.82 -7.41 3.75
N ALA A 32 10.91 -7.08 4.67
CA ALA A 32 10.77 -7.79 5.94
C ALA A 32 10.42 -9.28 5.72
N LEU A 33 9.49 -9.56 4.80
CA LEU A 33 9.12 -10.93 4.45
C LEU A 33 10.29 -11.72 3.86
N LEU A 34 11.04 -11.12 2.92
CA LEU A 34 12.19 -11.78 2.31
C LEU A 34 13.28 -12.07 3.34
N THR A 35 13.59 -11.11 4.21
CA THR A 35 14.54 -11.32 5.32
C THR A 35 14.08 -12.46 6.22
N TRP A 36 12.81 -12.46 6.64
CA TRP A 36 12.28 -13.51 7.49
C TRP A 36 12.37 -14.90 6.84
N LEU A 37 11.99 -15.02 5.56
CA LEU A 37 12.06 -16.28 4.82
C LEU A 37 13.50 -16.78 4.67
N LEU A 38 14.47 -15.90 4.44
CA LEU A 38 15.88 -16.28 4.31
C LEU A 38 16.50 -16.70 5.65
N GLU A 39 16.03 -16.15 6.77
CA GLU A 39 16.50 -16.51 8.11
C GLU A 39 15.87 -17.82 8.64
N HIS A 40 14.71 -18.21 8.10
CA HIS A 40 13.90 -19.34 8.59
C HIS A 40 13.69 -20.44 7.53
N SER A 41 14.52 -20.46 6.48
CA SER A 41 14.56 -21.52 5.46
C SER A 41 15.55 -22.63 5.80
#